data_AF-A0A8W8L301-F1
#
_entry.id   AF-A0A8W8L301-F1
#
_cell.length_a   1.000
_cell.length_b   1.000
_cell.length_c   1.000
_cell.angle_alpha   90.00
_cell.angle_beta   90.00
_cell.angle_gamma   90.00
#
_symmetry.space_group_name_H-M   'P 1'
#
loop_
_entity.id
_entity.type
_entity.pdbx_description
1 polymer ?
#
loop_
_entity_poly.entity_id
_entity_poly.type
_entity_poly.pdbx_seq_one_letter_code
_entity_poly.pdbx_strand_id
1 'polypeptide(L)'
;NINLEFDQENHKAIEVLFSEELGLILEVPYSESTNVLGEYSAQDVPCYLIGHSVKSSTPSDSLVNVSIKGNEVLKEKMTVLRDVWEETSFQLERYQTNPKCVTQEQAGLKERLEPQYHVPFESEIISFTPKGRNTRRPHPKVAVLREEGSNSDREMAAVLHMAGFEVWDINMEDLCTERINLDQFRGLVFVGGFSYADVCGSAKGWAATALFNHKVQEQLLKYKERDDTFSLGVCNGCQLMALLGWVAPDEDLKENSNSGVGQGLFLDHNLSERFECRFTTVKILDSPAIMFKGMEDTVFGMWSAHGEGRMVFRSEEIYQDVCRDNLVAVKYVDDQGKPTETYPFNPNGSRDGIAALCSDDGRHLAIMPHPERCFLPWQCAWMPQEMRKNYDVSPWYKMFQNAFDWCLGQS
;
A
#
# COMPACT_ATOMS: atom_id res chain seq x y z
N ASN A 1 6.85 0.45 28.53
CA ASN A 1 6.51 0.01 29.89
C ASN A 1 5.15 0.56 30.25
N ILE A 2 4.30 -0.27 30.83
CA ILE A 2 2.98 0.11 31.35
C ILE A 2 2.99 -0.22 32.83
N ASN A 3 2.72 0.76 33.68
CA ASN A 3 2.66 0.59 35.13
C ASN A 3 1.25 0.96 35.59
N LEU A 4 0.50 -0.02 36.07
CA LEU A 4 -0.87 0.16 36.57
C LEU A 4 -0.92 -0.06 38.08
N GLU A 5 -1.63 0.81 38.77
CA GLU A 5 -1.85 0.78 40.22
C GLU A 5 -3.33 1.03 40.53
N PHE A 6 -3.94 0.06 41.22
CA PHE A 6 -5.35 0.13 41.62
C PHE A 6 -5.50 0.14 43.14
N ASP A 7 -6.22 1.14 43.64
CA ASP A 7 -6.43 1.38 45.08
C ASP A 7 -7.86 1.09 45.56
N GLN A 8 -8.67 0.37 44.78
CA GLN A 8 -10.06 0.11 45.15
C GLN A 8 -10.18 -0.73 46.45
N GLU A 9 -10.79 -0.13 47.48
CA GLU A 9 -11.04 -0.78 48.75
C GLU A 9 -12.06 -1.93 48.59
N ASN A 10 -11.89 -2.99 49.38
CA ASN A 10 -12.80 -4.15 49.49
C ASN A 10 -12.93 -5.15 48.31
N HIS A 11 -12.31 -4.92 47.16
CA HIS A 11 -12.32 -5.88 46.04
C HIS A 11 -11.07 -6.77 45.98
N LYS A 12 -11.25 -8.03 45.56
CA LYS A 12 -10.13 -8.95 45.25
C LYS A 12 -9.49 -8.57 43.91
N ALA A 13 -8.22 -8.93 43.72
CA ALA A 13 -7.50 -8.69 42.46
C ALA A 13 -8.25 -9.18 41.22
N ILE A 14 -8.86 -10.37 41.31
CA ILE A 14 -9.64 -10.95 40.22
C ILE A 14 -10.90 -10.13 39.89
N GLU A 15 -11.55 -9.56 40.91
CA GLU A 15 -12.77 -8.75 40.73
C GLU A 15 -12.44 -7.42 40.06
N VAL A 16 -11.29 -6.80 40.40
CA VAL A 16 -10.85 -5.53 39.80
C VAL A 16 -10.40 -5.71 38.35
N LEU A 17 -9.68 -6.78 38.03
CA LEU A 17 -9.03 -6.94 36.72
C LEU A 17 -9.89 -7.65 35.67
N PHE A 18 -10.86 -8.47 36.09
CA PHE A 18 -11.67 -9.30 35.18
C PHE A 18 -13.16 -8.95 35.21
N SER A 19 -13.54 -7.84 35.84
CA SER A 19 -14.90 -7.30 35.68
C SER A 19 -15.11 -6.79 34.26
N GLU A 20 -16.24 -7.14 33.64
CA GLU A 20 -16.67 -6.62 32.33
C GLU A 20 -17.70 -5.48 32.49
N GLU A 21 -17.57 -4.69 33.56
CA GLU A 21 -18.41 -3.52 33.81
C GLU A 21 -18.16 -2.42 32.77
N LEU A 22 -19.15 -1.56 32.56
CA LEU A 22 -19.02 -0.43 31.62
C LEU A 22 -17.92 0.53 32.08
N GLY A 23 -17.00 0.86 31.18
CA GLY A 23 -15.90 1.77 31.47
C GLY A 23 -15.09 2.12 30.24
N LEU A 24 -14.10 2.98 30.44
CA LEU A 24 -13.15 3.42 29.42
C LEU A 24 -11.79 3.68 30.06
N ILE A 25 -10.72 3.40 29.33
CA ILE A 25 -9.35 3.77 29.70
C ILE A 25 -8.92 4.91 28.79
N LEU A 26 -8.50 6.03 29.39
CA LEU A 26 -8.00 7.21 28.69
C LEU A 26 -6.51 7.36 28.99
N GLU A 27 -5.70 7.47 27.94
CA GLU A 27 -4.32 7.92 28.05
C GLU A 27 -4.25 9.41 27.70
N VAL A 28 -3.65 10.20 28.59
CA VAL A 28 -3.51 11.66 28.43
C VAL A 28 -2.08 12.08 28.77
N PRO A 29 -1.60 13.23 28.25
CA PRO A 29 -0.36 13.81 28.73
C PRO A 29 -0.41 13.97 30.25
N TYR A 30 0.67 13.59 30.95
CA TYR A 30 0.69 13.61 32.41
C TYR A 30 0.34 14.99 33.00
N SER A 31 0.75 16.06 32.31
CA SER A 31 0.43 17.45 32.68
C SER A 31 -1.06 17.77 32.67
N GLU A 32 -1.87 17.06 31.88
CA GLU A 32 -3.31 17.28 31.75
C GLU A 32 -4.14 16.37 32.67
N SER A 33 -3.51 15.38 33.32
CA SER A 33 -4.22 14.36 34.12
C SER A 33 -5.11 14.94 35.21
N THR A 34 -4.65 15.95 35.95
CA THR A 34 -5.44 16.61 37.00
C THR A 34 -6.64 17.36 36.44
N ASN A 35 -6.48 18.00 35.29
CA ASN A 35 -7.55 18.74 34.63
C ASN A 35 -8.65 17.78 34.18
N VAL A 36 -8.27 16.69 33.51
CA VAL A 36 -9.20 15.65 33.05
C VAL A 36 -9.96 15.03 34.22
N LEU A 37 -9.28 14.67 35.31
CA LEU A 37 -9.96 14.16 36.52
C LEU A 37 -10.96 15.17 37.08
N GLY A 38 -10.62 16.46 37.08
CA GLY A 38 -11.51 17.55 37.51
C GLY A 38 -12.77 17.65 36.66
N GLU A 39 -12.65 17.58 35.33
CA GLU A 39 -13.80 17.65 34.40
C GLU A 39 -14.77 16.48 34.60
N TYR A 40 -14.26 15.24 34.77
CA TYR A 40 -15.11 14.08 35.08
C TYR A 40 -15.79 14.21 36.44
N SER A 41 -15.04 14.64 37.47
CA SER A 41 -15.60 14.87 38.81
C SER A 41 -16.67 15.96 38.82
N ALA A 42 -16.56 16.99 37.99
CA ALA A 42 -17.56 18.06 37.89
C ALA A 42 -18.90 17.59 37.29
N GLN A 43 -18.91 16.44 36.62
CA GLN A 43 -20.10 15.79 36.06
C GLN A 43 -20.57 14.58 36.87
N ASP A 44 -20.04 14.39 38.09
CA ASP A 44 -20.29 13.22 38.94
C ASP A 44 -19.98 11.88 38.26
N VAL A 45 -19.02 11.87 37.33
CA VAL A 45 -18.56 10.65 36.64
C VAL A 45 -17.29 10.12 37.31
N PRO A 46 -17.27 8.87 37.81
CA PRO A 46 -16.08 8.29 38.41
C PRO A 46 -14.92 8.22 37.39
N CYS A 47 -13.79 8.81 37.75
CA CYS A 47 -12.56 8.76 36.97
C CYS A 47 -11.38 8.62 37.93
N TYR A 48 -10.49 7.69 37.64
CA TYR A 48 -9.38 7.34 38.52
C TYR A 48 -8.09 7.33 37.72
N LEU A 49 -7.02 7.89 38.31
CA LEU A 49 -5.68 7.69 37.79
C LEU A 49 -5.26 6.27 38.15
N ILE A 50 -5.13 5.41 37.14
CA ILE A 50 -4.80 4.00 37.32
C ILE A 50 -3.36 3.65 36.96
N GLY A 51 -2.54 4.62 36.54
CA GLY A 51 -1.17 4.34 36.13
C GLY A 51 -0.59 5.31 35.10
N HIS A 52 0.51 4.87 34.48
CA HIS A 52 1.19 5.61 33.42
C HIS A 52 1.92 4.67 32.46
N SER A 53 2.12 5.13 31.22
CA SER A 53 2.98 4.47 30.25
C SER A 53 4.30 5.23 30.10
N VAL A 54 5.37 4.52 29.75
CA VAL A 54 6.68 5.11 29.43
C VAL A 54 7.23 4.44 28.19
N LYS A 55 7.69 5.23 27.23
CA LYS A 55 8.37 4.73 26.02
C LYS A 55 9.61 3.93 26.44
N SER A 56 9.68 2.67 26.01
CA SER A 56 10.87 1.83 26.22
C SER A 56 11.92 2.14 25.15
N SER A 57 13.20 2.12 25.53
CA SER A 57 14.31 2.17 24.58
C SER A 57 14.44 0.87 23.77
N THR A 58 13.97 -0.24 24.32
CA THR A 58 13.92 -1.57 23.70
C THR A 58 12.48 -2.06 23.76
N PRO A 59 11.68 -1.90 22.68
CA PRO A 59 10.26 -2.27 22.67
C PRO A 59 10.00 -3.72 23.08
N SER A 60 10.85 -4.65 22.64
CA SER A 60 10.77 -6.09 22.94
C SER A 60 10.95 -6.45 24.42
N ASP A 61 11.58 -5.56 25.20
CA ASP A 61 11.76 -5.69 26.66
C ASP A 61 10.78 -4.86 27.48
N SER A 62 9.78 -4.24 26.83
CA SER A 62 8.75 -3.49 27.55
C SER A 62 8.00 -4.40 28.54
N LEU A 63 7.87 -3.95 29.79
CA LEU A 63 7.13 -4.65 30.83
C LEU A 63 5.72 -4.07 31.01
N VAL A 64 4.79 -4.94 31.40
CA VAL A 64 3.49 -4.60 31.98
C VAL A 64 3.54 -4.99 33.45
N ASN A 65 3.45 -3.98 34.32
CA ASN A 65 3.42 -4.13 35.76
C ASN A 65 2.03 -3.74 36.25
N VAL A 66 1.39 -4.60 37.04
CA VAL A 66 0.09 -4.33 37.66
C VAL A 66 0.22 -4.57 39.15
N SER A 67 -0.15 -3.55 39.93
CA SER A 67 -0.19 -3.61 41.39
C SER A 67 -1.56 -3.26 41.92
N ILE A 68 -1.96 -3.94 43.00
CA ILE A 68 -3.21 -3.69 43.71
C ILE A 68 -2.88 -3.46 45.18
N LYS A 69 -3.19 -2.26 45.68
CA LYS A 69 -2.82 -1.82 47.05
C LYS A 69 -1.32 -2.01 47.33
N GLY A 70 -0.49 -1.59 46.38
CA GLY A 70 0.97 -1.74 46.43
C GLY A 70 1.51 -3.18 46.30
N ASN A 71 0.66 -4.20 46.16
CA ASN A 71 1.11 -5.58 45.93
C ASN A 71 1.18 -5.87 44.43
N GLU A 72 2.35 -6.29 43.94
CA GLU A 72 2.54 -6.72 42.56
C GLU A 72 1.73 -8.00 42.30
N VAL A 73 0.79 -7.94 41.35
CA VAL A 73 -0.05 -9.08 40.95
C VAL A 73 0.30 -9.59 39.55
N LEU A 74 0.93 -8.76 38.72
CA LEU A 74 1.45 -9.13 37.42
C LEU A 74 2.71 -8.33 37.12
N LYS A 75 3.74 -9.02 36.63
CA LYS A 75 4.95 -8.43 36.06
C LYS A 75 5.46 -9.33 34.96
N GLU A 76 5.19 -8.95 33.72
CA GLU A 76 5.52 -9.74 32.55
C GLU A 76 5.91 -8.84 31.38
N LYS A 77 6.68 -9.37 30.43
CA LYS A 77 6.94 -8.71 29.16
C LYS A 77 5.65 -8.53 28.38
N MET A 78 5.46 -7.33 27.83
CA MET A 78 4.33 -7.02 26.95
C MET A 78 4.27 -7.99 25.76
N THR A 79 5.44 -8.36 25.20
CA THR A 79 5.54 -9.31 24.09
C THR A 79 5.01 -10.70 24.46
N VAL A 80 5.29 -11.19 25.67
CA VAL A 80 4.76 -12.48 26.15
C VAL A 80 3.24 -12.42 26.32
N LEU A 81 2.71 -11.35 26.92
CA LEU A 81 1.26 -11.17 27.09
C LEU A 81 0.54 -11.07 25.75
N ARG A 82 1.11 -10.35 24.79
CA ARG A 82 0.59 -10.26 23.42
C ARG A 82 0.65 -11.61 22.72
N ASP A 83 1.74 -12.37 22.86
CA ASP A 83 1.85 -13.69 22.24
C ASP A 83 0.77 -14.65 22.76
N VAL A 84 0.45 -14.59 24.06
CA VAL A 84 -0.69 -15.34 24.64
C VAL A 84 -2.03 -14.86 24.07
N TRP A 85 -2.21 -13.55 23.92
CA TRP A 85 -3.44 -12.96 23.37
C TRP A 85 -3.67 -13.37 21.90
N GLU A 86 -2.61 -13.36 21.08
CA GLU A 86 -2.66 -13.69 19.65
C GLU A 86 -2.66 -15.20 19.35
N GLU A 87 -2.31 -16.06 20.31
CA GLU A 87 -2.09 -17.49 20.06
C GLU A 87 -3.30 -18.16 19.38
N THR A 88 -4.52 -17.83 19.82
CA THR A 88 -5.74 -18.38 19.20
C THR A 88 -5.85 -17.96 17.73
N SER A 89 -5.60 -16.69 17.41
CA SER A 89 -5.60 -16.16 16.04
C SER A 89 -4.58 -16.90 15.18
N PHE A 90 -3.36 -17.10 15.68
CA PHE A 90 -2.32 -17.83 14.94
C PHE A 90 -2.63 -19.31 14.73
N GLN A 91 -3.24 -19.98 15.71
CA GLN A 91 -3.68 -21.36 15.53
C GLN A 91 -4.77 -21.47 14.46
N LEU A 92 -5.73 -20.54 14.44
CA LEU A 92 -6.76 -20.48 13.40
C LEU A 92 -6.15 -20.18 12.03
N GLU A 93 -5.21 -19.25 11.96
CA GLU A 93 -4.55 -18.84 10.72
C GLU A 93 -3.78 -19.99 10.06
N ARG A 94 -3.15 -20.87 10.84
CA ARG A 94 -2.46 -22.08 10.34
C ARG A 94 -3.36 -23.05 9.58
N TYR A 95 -4.68 -22.99 9.75
CA TYR A 95 -5.62 -23.84 9.00
C TYR A 95 -5.98 -23.26 7.62
N GLN A 96 -5.78 -21.96 7.40
CA GLN A 96 -6.20 -21.28 6.18
C GLN A 96 -5.05 -20.67 5.37
N THR A 97 -3.88 -20.52 5.96
CA THR A 97 -2.72 -19.80 5.41
C THR A 97 -1.49 -20.69 5.45
N ASN A 98 -0.56 -20.49 4.52
CA ASN A 98 0.70 -21.23 4.50
C ASN A 98 1.39 -21.16 5.88
N PRO A 99 1.57 -22.31 6.59
CA PRO A 99 2.09 -22.31 7.96
C PRO A 99 3.48 -21.68 8.11
N LYS A 100 4.28 -21.63 7.04
CA LYS A 100 5.58 -20.93 7.05
C LYS A 100 5.41 -19.43 7.22
N CYS A 101 4.49 -18.82 6.47
CA CYS A 101 4.16 -17.39 6.59
C CYS A 101 3.62 -17.08 7.98
N VAL A 102 2.69 -17.90 8.50
CA VAL A 102 2.14 -17.72 9.85
C VAL A 102 3.23 -17.79 10.92
N THR A 103 4.17 -18.73 10.78
CA THR A 103 5.31 -18.87 11.69
C THR A 103 6.25 -17.66 11.63
N GLN A 104 6.52 -17.13 10.43
CA GLN A 104 7.33 -15.93 10.24
C GLN A 104 6.68 -14.70 10.88
N GLU A 105 5.38 -14.49 10.65
CA GLU A 105 4.64 -13.38 11.25
C GLU A 105 4.62 -13.47 12.77
N GLN A 106 4.24 -14.62 13.33
CA GLN A 106 4.20 -14.84 14.78
C GLN A 106 5.57 -14.59 15.43
N ALA A 107 6.64 -15.15 14.85
CA ALA A 107 7.99 -14.96 15.38
C ALA A 107 8.49 -13.52 15.26
N GLY A 108 8.06 -12.80 14.23
CA GLY A 108 8.47 -11.42 13.94
C GLY A 108 7.79 -10.37 14.82
N LEU A 109 6.56 -10.61 15.30
CA LEU A 109 5.77 -9.61 16.04
C LEU A 109 6.51 -9.03 17.27
N LYS A 110 7.29 -9.83 17.98
CA LYS A 110 8.03 -9.37 19.18
C LYS A 110 9.17 -8.40 18.86
N GLU A 111 9.67 -8.41 17.61
CA GLU A 111 10.76 -7.55 17.16
C GLU A 111 10.28 -6.37 16.31
N ARG A 112 8.95 -6.22 16.10
CA ARG A 112 8.39 -5.11 15.31
C ARG A 112 8.74 -3.77 15.94
N LEU A 113 9.16 -2.85 15.09
CA LEU A 113 9.48 -1.48 15.45
C LEU A 113 8.52 -0.52 14.74
N GLU A 114 8.54 0.73 15.20
CA GLU A 114 7.96 1.83 14.43
C GLU A 114 8.69 1.93 13.07
N PRO A 115 7.96 1.93 11.93
CA PRO A 115 8.59 2.06 10.62
C PRO A 115 9.39 3.35 10.50
N GLN A 116 10.62 3.25 9.98
CA GLN A 116 11.45 4.43 9.70
C GLN A 116 11.08 5.05 8.35
N TYR A 117 10.11 5.96 8.38
CA TYR A 117 9.72 6.70 7.17
C TYR A 117 10.76 7.77 6.80
N HIS A 118 11.02 7.89 5.51
CA HIS A 118 11.90 8.88 4.92
C HIS A 118 11.25 9.45 3.65
N VAL A 119 11.14 10.78 3.57
CA VAL A 119 10.52 11.47 2.44
C VAL A 119 11.43 12.64 2.03
N PRO A 120 12.23 12.50 0.97
CA PRO A 120 13.28 13.49 0.63
C PRO A 120 12.74 14.81 0.06
N PHE A 121 11.45 14.86 -0.29
CA PHE A 121 10.74 16.04 -0.84
C PHE A 121 9.65 16.57 0.12
N GLU A 122 9.83 16.38 1.42
CA GLU A 122 8.85 16.74 2.46
C GLU A 122 8.34 18.19 2.37
N SER A 123 9.21 19.15 2.01
CA SER A 123 8.83 20.56 1.87
C SER A 123 7.74 20.80 0.81
N GLU A 124 7.71 20.00 -0.26
CA GLU A 124 6.69 20.09 -1.31
C GLU A 124 5.33 19.56 -0.84
N ILE A 125 5.33 18.63 0.13
CA ILE A 125 4.13 18.01 0.69
C ILE A 125 3.49 18.90 1.77
N ILE A 126 4.34 19.54 2.60
CA ILE A 126 3.90 20.42 3.70
C ILE A 126 3.29 21.72 3.18
N SER A 127 3.75 22.22 2.03
CA SER A 127 3.25 23.46 1.42
C SER A 127 2.51 23.16 0.12
N PHE A 128 1.66 22.13 0.14
CA PHE A 128 0.98 21.69 -1.06
C PHE A 128 0.00 22.77 -1.52
N THR A 129 0.19 23.23 -2.75
CA THR A 129 -0.77 24.12 -3.41
C THR A 129 -1.42 23.35 -4.55
N PRO A 130 -2.74 23.11 -4.51
CA PRO A 130 -3.44 22.49 -5.62
C PRO A 130 -3.16 23.26 -6.91
N LYS A 131 -2.72 22.55 -7.96
CA LYS A 131 -2.63 23.16 -9.29
C LYS A 131 -4.05 23.45 -9.76
N GLY A 132 -4.49 24.69 -9.55
CA GLY A 132 -5.84 25.11 -9.91
C GLY A 132 -6.11 24.93 -11.41
N ARG A 133 -7.40 24.79 -11.79
CA ARG A 133 -7.89 24.81 -13.18
C ARG A 133 -7.61 26.11 -13.96
N ASN A 134 -6.84 27.03 -13.37
CA ASN A 134 -6.64 28.40 -13.83
C ASN A 134 -5.43 28.55 -14.76
N THR A 135 -5.11 27.52 -15.53
CA THR A 135 -4.13 27.66 -16.61
C THR A 135 -4.90 27.90 -17.91
N ARG A 136 -4.42 28.83 -18.76
CA ARG A 136 -4.95 29.03 -20.12
C ARG A 136 -4.78 27.79 -21.03
N ARG A 137 -4.13 26.72 -20.53
CA ARG A 137 -3.82 25.51 -21.29
C ARG A 137 -4.89 24.44 -21.01
N PRO A 138 -5.26 23.64 -22.02
CA PRO A 138 -6.14 22.49 -21.80
C PRO A 138 -5.46 21.50 -20.86
N HIS A 139 -6.23 20.95 -19.93
CA HIS A 139 -5.77 19.93 -19.01
C HIS A 139 -5.52 18.62 -19.79
N PRO A 140 -4.40 17.90 -19.57
CA PRO A 140 -4.18 16.61 -20.17
C PRO A 140 -5.32 15.65 -19.82
N LYS A 141 -5.82 14.91 -20.83
CA LYS A 141 -6.84 13.89 -20.64
C LYS A 141 -6.20 12.59 -20.16
N VAL A 142 -6.79 11.99 -19.13
CA VAL A 142 -6.44 10.66 -18.64
C VAL A 142 -7.65 9.74 -18.68
N ALA A 143 -7.46 8.56 -19.27
CA ALA A 143 -8.42 7.47 -19.29
C ALA A 143 -8.25 6.62 -18.03
N VAL A 144 -9.26 6.57 -17.17
CA VAL A 144 -9.37 5.60 -16.08
C VAL A 144 -10.15 4.42 -16.64
N LEU A 145 -9.41 3.40 -17.07
CA LEU A 145 -9.96 2.23 -17.76
C LEU A 145 -10.31 1.14 -16.75
N ARG A 146 -11.57 0.72 -16.77
CA ARG A 146 -12.12 -0.34 -15.91
C ARG A 146 -12.83 -1.41 -16.71
N GLU A 147 -12.90 -2.59 -16.12
CA GLU A 147 -13.67 -3.73 -16.61
C GLU A 147 -14.76 -4.13 -15.59
N GLU A 148 -15.70 -4.99 -15.98
CA GLU A 148 -16.60 -5.65 -15.04
C GLU A 148 -15.81 -6.29 -13.89
N GLY A 149 -16.10 -5.91 -12.65
CA GLY A 149 -15.43 -6.40 -11.44
C GLY A 149 -14.26 -5.53 -10.95
N SER A 150 -13.81 -4.55 -11.73
CA SER A 150 -12.94 -3.47 -11.23
C SER A 150 -13.63 -2.69 -10.10
N ASN A 151 -12.87 -2.22 -9.11
CA ASN A 151 -13.45 -1.57 -7.93
C ASN A 151 -12.61 -0.44 -7.30
N SER A 152 -11.50 -0.07 -7.94
CA SER A 152 -10.58 0.98 -7.45
C SER A 152 -10.52 2.20 -8.38
N ASP A 153 -11.52 2.35 -9.26
CA ASP A 153 -11.61 3.41 -10.25
C ASP A 153 -11.91 4.79 -9.64
N ARG A 154 -12.69 4.85 -8.55
CA ARG A 154 -13.18 6.10 -7.98
C ARG A 154 -12.09 6.88 -7.26
N GLU A 155 -11.32 6.21 -6.40
CA GLU A 155 -10.19 6.81 -5.72
C GLU A 155 -9.07 7.17 -6.71
N MET A 156 -8.86 6.35 -7.73
CA MET A 156 -7.94 6.66 -8.84
C MET A 156 -8.37 7.92 -9.59
N ALA A 157 -9.66 8.02 -9.94
CA ALA A 157 -10.20 9.21 -10.58
C ALA A 157 -10.08 10.45 -9.69
N ALA A 158 -10.29 10.30 -8.36
CA ALA A 158 -10.19 11.40 -7.41
C ALA A 158 -8.76 11.96 -7.34
N VAL A 159 -7.74 11.11 -7.21
CA VAL A 159 -6.34 11.57 -7.12
C VAL A 159 -5.83 12.16 -8.43
N LEU A 160 -6.20 11.58 -9.58
CA LEU A 160 -5.88 12.16 -10.90
C LEU A 160 -6.57 13.51 -11.11
N HIS A 161 -7.82 13.63 -10.68
CA HIS A 161 -8.54 14.89 -10.73
C HIS A 161 -7.85 15.94 -9.83
N MET A 162 -7.43 15.54 -8.63
CA MET A 162 -6.69 16.38 -7.70
C MET A 162 -5.30 16.78 -8.23
N ALA A 163 -4.63 15.92 -9.01
CA ALA A 163 -3.38 16.23 -9.72
C ALA A 163 -3.57 17.24 -10.87
N GLY A 164 -4.82 17.45 -11.32
CA GLY A 164 -5.18 18.42 -12.33
C GLY A 164 -5.57 17.81 -13.67
N PHE A 165 -5.70 16.49 -13.81
CA PHE A 165 -6.11 15.88 -15.07
C PHE A 165 -7.59 16.15 -15.41
N GLU A 166 -7.91 16.13 -16.71
CA GLU A 166 -9.26 15.88 -17.19
C GLU A 166 -9.49 14.36 -17.20
N VAL A 167 -10.23 13.86 -16.20
CA VAL A 167 -10.39 12.43 -15.94
C VAL A 167 -11.62 11.89 -16.67
N TRP A 168 -11.45 10.79 -17.41
CA TRP A 168 -12.51 10.09 -18.11
C TRP A 168 -12.67 8.68 -17.54
N ASP A 169 -13.86 8.35 -17.06
CA ASP A 169 -14.25 6.96 -16.77
C ASP A 169 -14.53 6.25 -18.09
N ILE A 170 -13.79 5.18 -18.37
CA ILE A 170 -13.92 4.38 -19.58
C ILE A 170 -14.11 2.93 -19.19
N ASN A 171 -15.20 2.32 -19.64
CA ASN A 171 -15.34 0.88 -19.56
C ASN A 171 -14.75 0.23 -20.82
N MET A 172 -14.23 -1.00 -20.70
CA MET A 172 -13.75 -1.77 -21.85
C MET A 172 -14.78 -1.86 -23.00
N GLU A 173 -16.07 -1.92 -22.71
CA GLU A 173 -17.14 -1.89 -23.72
C GLU A 173 -17.12 -0.61 -24.58
N ASP A 174 -16.74 0.53 -24.02
CA ASP A 174 -16.64 1.79 -24.76
C ASP A 174 -15.51 1.73 -25.81
N LEU A 175 -14.41 1.02 -25.50
CA LEU A 175 -13.33 0.75 -26.45
C LEU A 175 -13.73 -0.32 -27.47
N CYS A 176 -14.38 -1.39 -27.03
CA CYS A 176 -14.88 -2.47 -27.90
C CYS A 176 -15.87 -1.97 -28.95
N THR A 177 -16.74 -1.02 -28.55
CA THR A 177 -17.75 -0.42 -29.42
C THR A 177 -17.30 0.88 -30.10
N GLU A 178 -16.04 1.29 -29.89
CA GLU A 178 -15.43 2.50 -30.46
C GLU A 178 -16.22 3.78 -30.16
N ARG A 179 -16.96 3.82 -29.03
CA ARG A 179 -17.60 5.05 -28.53
C ARG A 179 -16.56 6.09 -28.13
N ILE A 180 -15.39 5.62 -27.73
CA ILE A 180 -14.23 6.43 -27.40
C ILE A 180 -12.97 5.76 -27.95
N ASN A 181 -11.96 6.58 -28.27
CA ASN A 181 -10.67 6.12 -28.79
C ASN A 181 -9.52 6.66 -27.93
N LEU A 182 -8.48 5.85 -27.75
CA LEU A 182 -7.29 6.17 -26.94
C LEU A 182 -6.42 7.31 -27.52
N ASP A 183 -6.58 7.66 -28.80
CA ASP A 183 -5.82 8.72 -29.48
C ASP A 183 -5.92 10.10 -28.80
N GLN A 184 -7.01 10.38 -28.10
CA GLN A 184 -7.24 11.68 -27.45
C GLN A 184 -6.61 11.80 -26.04
N PHE A 185 -6.03 10.71 -25.52
CA PHE A 185 -5.52 10.65 -24.16
C PHE A 185 -3.99 10.77 -24.11
N ARG A 186 -3.51 11.39 -23.03
CA ARG A 186 -2.09 11.46 -22.66
C ARG A 186 -1.73 10.44 -21.59
N GLY A 187 -2.71 10.06 -20.76
CA GLY A 187 -2.56 9.02 -19.74
C GLY A 187 -3.62 7.93 -19.88
N LEU A 188 -3.22 6.70 -19.54
CA LEU A 188 -4.08 5.53 -19.47
C LEU A 188 -3.80 4.80 -18.17
N VAL A 189 -4.82 4.65 -17.34
CA VAL A 189 -4.71 3.98 -16.04
C VAL A 189 -5.58 2.75 -16.03
N PHE A 190 -4.96 1.58 -15.86
CA PHE A 190 -5.64 0.33 -15.58
C PHE A 190 -5.84 0.20 -14.07
N VAL A 191 -7.09 0.24 -13.65
CA VAL A 191 -7.46 0.30 -12.22
C VAL A 191 -7.34 -1.06 -11.52
N GLY A 192 -7.29 -1.03 -10.20
CA GLY A 192 -7.37 -2.22 -9.36
C GLY A 192 -8.79 -2.80 -9.25
N GLY A 193 -8.87 -4.02 -8.70
CA GLY A 193 -10.11 -4.73 -8.43
C GLY A 193 -10.00 -6.22 -8.72
N PHE A 194 -11.11 -6.84 -9.08
CA PHE A 194 -11.21 -8.26 -9.40
C PHE A 194 -11.93 -8.40 -10.73
N SER A 195 -11.31 -7.96 -11.83
CA SER A 195 -11.95 -8.05 -13.15
C SER A 195 -12.39 -9.48 -13.44
N TYR A 196 -13.65 -9.68 -13.83
CA TYR A 196 -14.29 -11.00 -13.96
C TYR A 196 -14.17 -11.88 -12.70
N ALA A 197 -14.16 -11.27 -11.52
CA ALA A 197 -13.93 -11.92 -10.22
C ALA A 197 -12.64 -12.75 -10.15
N ASP A 198 -11.65 -12.42 -10.98
CA ASP A 198 -10.39 -13.16 -11.18
C ASP A 198 -10.60 -14.65 -11.53
N VAL A 199 -11.77 -15.00 -12.11
CA VAL A 199 -12.04 -16.34 -12.62
C VAL A 199 -11.08 -16.65 -13.77
N CYS A 200 -10.49 -17.85 -13.74
CA CYS A 200 -9.38 -18.30 -14.60
C CYS A 200 -8.00 -17.70 -14.28
N GLY A 201 -7.91 -16.85 -13.24
CA GLY A 201 -6.71 -16.16 -12.77
C GLY A 201 -6.81 -14.64 -12.99
N SER A 202 -6.13 -13.87 -12.15
CA SER A 202 -6.36 -12.44 -12.06
C SER A 202 -6.03 -11.69 -13.35
N ALA A 203 -6.92 -10.75 -13.71
CA ALA A 203 -6.86 -9.93 -14.93
C ALA A 203 -6.85 -10.71 -16.27
N LYS A 204 -6.91 -12.05 -16.29
CA LYS A 204 -6.84 -12.81 -17.55
C LYS A 204 -8.05 -12.62 -18.45
N GLY A 205 -9.25 -12.50 -17.87
CA GLY A 205 -10.44 -12.16 -18.65
C GLY A 205 -10.30 -10.78 -19.29
N TRP A 206 -9.80 -9.80 -18.54
CA TRP A 206 -9.55 -8.45 -19.04
C TRP A 206 -8.47 -8.44 -20.14
N ALA A 207 -7.38 -9.18 -19.94
CA ALA A 207 -6.34 -9.38 -20.94
C ALA A 207 -6.89 -10.07 -22.20
N ALA A 208 -7.77 -11.05 -22.07
CA ALA A 208 -8.41 -11.71 -23.21
C ALA A 208 -9.23 -10.71 -24.04
N THR A 209 -10.02 -9.84 -23.39
CA THR A 209 -10.74 -8.75 -24.08
C THR A 209 -9.76 -7.82 -24.81
N ALA A 210 -8.67 -7.42 -24.15
CA ALA A 210 -7.67 -6.52 -24.72
C ALA A 210 -6.87 -7.13 -25.88
N LEU A 211 -6.53 -8.42 -25.83
CA LEU A 211 -5.67 -9.11 -26.79
C LEU A 211 -6.43 -9.72 -27.97
N PHE A 212 -7.67 -10.20 -27.74
CA PHE A 212 -8.42 -10.93 -28.76
C PHE A 212 -9.52 -10.11 -29.43
N ASN A 213 -9.83 -8.93 -28.92
CA ASN A 213 -10.60 -7.94 -29.68
C ASN A 213 -9.63 -7.07 -30.50
N HIS A 214 -9.55 -7.33 -31.81
CA HIS A 214 -8.64 -6.63 -32.73
C HIS A 214 -8.74 -5.10 -32.61
N LYS A 215 -9.93 -4.54 -32.41
CA LYS A 215 -10.11 -3.08 -32.30
C LYS A 215 -9.46 -2.51 -31.05
N VAL A 216 -9.56 -3.23 -29.93
CA VAL A 216 -8.98 -2.80 -28.66
C VAL A 216 -7.47 -3.01 -28.69
N GLN A 217 -7.02 -4.15 -29.22
CA GLN A 217 -5.60 -4.47 -29.39
C GLN A 217 -4.89 -3.39 -30.20
N GLU A 218 -5.44 -3.02 -31.36
CA GLU A 218 -4.87 -1.97 -32.23
C GLU A 218 -4.79 -0.61 -31.52
N GLN A 219 -5.85 -0.23 -30.78
CA GLN A 219 -5.86 1.01 -29.99
C GLN A 219 -4.77 1.02 -28.91
N LEU A 220 -4.60 -0.10 -28.19
CA LEU A 220 -3.60 -0.23 -27.12
C LEU A 220 -2.16 -0.21 -27.66
N LEU A 221 -1.91 -0.90 -28.78
CA LEU A 221 -0.61 -0.90 -29.45
C LEU A 221 -0.24 0.50 -29.91
N LYS A 222 -1.14 1.15 -30.67
CA LYS A 222 -0.93 2.53 -31.14
C LYS A 222 -0.74 3.51 -29.98
N TYR A 223 -1.49 3.35 -28.90
CA TYR A 223 -1.34 4.17 -27.70
C TYR A 223 0.06 4.01 -27.06
N LYS A 224 0.55 2.78 -26.95
CA LYS A 224 1.85 2.46 -26.35
C LYS A 224 3.03 2.97 -27.19
N GLU A 225 2.91 2.92 -28.51
CA GLU A 225 3.96 3.36 -29.45
C GLU A 225 4.18 4.88 -29.48
N ARG A 226 3.16 5.67 -29.09
CA ARG A 226 3.30 7.12 -28.99
C ARG A 226 4.33 7.48 -27.92
N ASP A 227 5.22 8.40 -28.21
CA ASP A 227 6.23 8.93 -27.29
C ASP A 227 5.66 9.91 -26.25
N ASP A 228 4.45 10.43 -26.51
CA ASP A 228 3.78 11.43 -25.68
C ASP A 228 2.78 10.85 -24.67
N THR A 229 2.68 9.52 -24.53
CA THR A 229 1.76 8.85 -23.62
C THR A 229 2.43 8.29 -22.37
N PHE A 230 1.66 8.15 -21.28
CA PHE A 230 2.08 7.39 -20.09
C PHE A 230 1.03 6.34 -19.71
N SER A 231 1.41 5.34 -18.92
CA SER A 231 0.45 4.40 -18.34
C SER A 231 0.76 4.01 -16.91
N LEU A 232 -0.30 3.75 -16.14
CA LEU A 232 -0.23 3.22 -14.78
C LEU A 232 -1.14 2.00 -14.67
N GLY A 233 -0.61 0.88 -14.19
CA GLY A 233 -1.39 -0.29 -13.83
C GLY A 233 -1.26 -0.53 -12.34
N VAL A 234 -2.38 -0.47 -11.60
CA VAL A 234 -2.40 -0.69 -10.15
C VAL A 234 -3.08 -2.00 -9.82
N CYS A 235 -2.44 -2.87 -9.03
CA CYS A 235 -2.97 -4.16 -8.59
C CYS A 235 -3.48 -5.01 -9.76
N ASN A 236 -4.80 -5.09 -10.00
CA ASN A 236 -5.38 -5.77 -11.17
C ASN A 236 -4.91 -5.18 -12.51
N GLY A 237 -4.68 -3.87 -12.56
CA GLY A 237 -4.05 -3.22 -13.71
C GLY A 237 -2.57 -3.56 -13.87
N CYS A 238 -1.83 -3.81 -12.78
CA CYS A 238 -0.45 -4.29 -12.84
C CYS A 238 -0.40 -5.71 -13.44
N GLN A 239 -1.31 -6.58 -12.99
CA GLN A 239 -1.48 -7.93 -13.54
C GLN A 239 -1.79 -7.89 -15.04
N LEU A 240 -2.72 -7.00 -15.44
CA LEU A 240 -3.02 -6.78 -16.86
C LEU A 240 -1.78 -6.32 -17.64
N MET A 241 -1.05 -5.32 -17.17
CA MET A 241 0.15 -4.82 -17.86
C MET A 241 1.23 -5.90 -18.05
N ALA A 242 1.40 -6.79 -17.07
CA ALA A 242 2.29 -7.94 -17.20
C ALA A 242 1.80 -8.93 -18.29
N LEU A 243 0.49 -9.24 -18.31
CA LEU A 243 -0.12 -10.08 -19.35
C LEU A 243 -0.08 -9.44 -20.74
N LEU A 244 -0.08 -8.10 -20.84
CA LEU A 244 0.10 -7.39 -22.10
C LEU A 244 1.58 -7.28 -22.53
N GLY A 245 2.53 -7.74 -21.70
CA GLY A 245 3.97 -7.61 -21.97
C GLY A 245 4.45 -6.16 -21.97
N TRP A 246 3.79 -5.28 -21.20
CA TRP A 246 4.15 -3.85 -21.16
C TRP A 246 5.32 -3.55 -20.23
N VAL A 247 5.63 -4.50 -19.34
CA VAL A 247 6.77 -4.49 -18.41
C VAL A 247 7.44 -5.85 -18.43
N ALA A 248 8.78 -5.86 -18.34
CA ALA A 248 9.62 -7.06 -18.46
C ALA A 248 9.22 -7.98 -19.64
N PRO A 249 9.23 -7.46 -20.89
CA PRO A 249 8.87 -8.25 -22.05
C PRO A 249 9.87 -9.39 -22.31
N ASP A 250 9.36 -10.50 -22.82
CA ASP A 250 10.17 -11.59 -23.37
C ASP A 250 10.17 -11.49 -24.90
N GLU A 251 11.24 -10.92 -25.48
CA GLU A 251 11.31 -10.68 -26.92
C GLU A 251 11.32 -11.98 -27.74
N ASP A 252 11.93 -13.06 -27.25
CA ASP A 252 11.92 -14.37 -27.92
C ASP A 252 10.49 -14.90 -28.05
N LEU A 253 9.67 -14.77 -27.00
CA LEU A 253 8.27 -15.17 -27.07
C LEU A 253 7.41 -14.26 -27.91
N LYS A 254 7.70 -12.96 -27.90
CA LYS A 254 6.97 -11.99 -28.71
C LYS A 254 7.06 -12.35 -30.19
N GLU A 255 8.25 -12.73 -30.66
CA GLU A 255 8.47 -13.18 -32.04
C GLU A 255 7.76 -14.52 -32.36
N ASN A 256 7.57 -15.38 -31.35
CA ASN A 256 7.03 -16.74 -31.52
C ASN A 256 5.56 -16.91 -31.10
N SER A 257 4.89 -15.85 -30.61
CA SER A 257 3.52 -15.91 -30.09
C SER A 257 2.49 -15.47 -31.12
N ASN A 258 1.36 -16.19 -31.20
CA ASN A 258 0.23 -15.81 -32.06
C ASN A 258 -0.44 -14.49 -31.63
N SER A 259 -0.25 -14.07 -30.38
CA SER A 259 -0.75 -12.80 -29.85
C SER A 259 0.19 -11.62 -30.11
N GLY A 260 1.44 -11.87 -30.52
CA GLY A 260 2.48 -10.85 -30.67
C GLY A 260 2.93 -10.22 -29.34
N VAL A 261 2.78 -10.96 -28.23
CA VAL A 261 3.07 -10.47 -26.87
C VAL A 261 4.11 -11.34 -26.18
N GLY A 262 5.19 -10.70 -25.75
CA GLY A 262 6.25 -11.32 -24.95
C GLY A 262 5.97 -11.22 -23.46
N GLN A 263 5.24 -12.17 -22.88
CA GLN A 263 4.95 -12.18 -21.44
C GLN A 263 6.14 -12.73 -20.63
N GLY A 264 7.02 -11.83 -20.16
CA GLY A 264 8.17 -12.20 -19.32
C GLY A 264 7.92 -12.11 -17.80
N LEU A 265 6.85 -11.43 -17.38
CA LEU A 265 6.41 -11.35 -15.98
C LEU A 265 5.01 -11.94 -15.80
N PHE A 266 4.83 -12.68 -14.70
CA PHE A 266 3.53 -13.14 -14.21
C PHE A 266 3.32 -12.73 -12.77
N LEU A 267 2.05 -12.50 -12.41
CA LEU A 267 1.64 -12.28 -11.03
C LEU A 267 0.92 -13.55 -10.58
N ASP A 268 1.56 -14.28 -9.66
CA ASP A 268 1.08 -15.56 -9.15
C ASP A 268 0.48 -15.38 -7.76
N HIS A 269 -0.18 -16.43 -7.24
CA HIS A 269 -0.67 -16.50 -5.88
C HIS A 269 0.43 -16.10 -4.89
N ASN A 270 0.04 -15.33 -3.88
CA ASN A 270 0.91 -14.97 -2.77
C ASN A 270 1.47 -16.24 -2.12
N LEU A 271 2.71 -16.21 -1.60
CA LEU A 271 3.27 -17.34 -0.84
C LEU A 271 2.44 -17.72 0.39
N SER A 272 1.67 -16.79 0.95
CA SER A 272 0.75 -17.04 2.05
C SER A 272 -0.46 -17.89 1.65
N GLU A 273 -0.73 -18.05 0.35
CA GLU A 273 -1.94 -18.67 -0.21
C GLU A 273 -3.24 -17.94 0.22
N ARG A 274 -3.09 -16.66 0.60
CA ARG A 274 -4.18 -15.80 1.06
C ARG A 274 -4.21 -14.47 0.35
N PHE A 275 -5.39 -13.86 0.38
CA PHE A 275 -5.54 -12.44 0.13
C PHE A 275 -4.92 -11.64 1.28
N GLU A 276 -4.00 -10.74 0.97
CA GLU A 276 -3.35 -9.87 1.94
C GLU A 276 -3.88 -8.44 1.80
N CYS A 277 -4.52 -7.93 2.85
CA CYS A 277 -4.88 -6.51 3.00
C CYS A 277 -4.00 -5.90 4.08
N ARG A 278 -2.88 -5.27 3.68
CA ARG A 278 -1.82 -4.85 4.59
C ARG A 278 -1.38 -3.43 4.25
N PHE A 279 -1.11 -2.61 5.28
CA PHE A 279 -0.40 -1.35 5.10
C PHE A 279 1.10 -1.62 5.28
N THR A 280 1.81 -1.83 4.17
CA THR A 280 3.21 -2.27 4.13
C THR A 280 4.12 -1.10 3.80
N THR A 281 5.32 -1.07 4.41
CA THR A 281 6.33 -0.09 4.03
C THR A 281 6.98 -0.51 2.72
N VAL A 282 7.13 0.45 1.81
CA VAL A 282 7.89 0.27 0.57
C VAL A 282 9.00 1.30 0.47
N LYS A 283 9.97 1.00 -0.39
CA LYS A 283 11.03 1.91 -0.82
C LYS A 283 10.93 2.16 -2.32
N ILE A 284 11.00 3.44 -2.72
CA ILE A 284 11.18 3.86 -4.11
C ILE A 284 12.67 3.78 -4.48
N LEU A 285 12.97 3.15 -5.61
CA LEU A 285 14.33 3.05 -6.14
C LEU A 285 14.53 4.06 -7.27
N ASP A 286 15.79 4.41 -7.52
CA ASP A 286 16.19 5.11 -8.73
C ASP A 286 15.90 4.23 -9.96
N SER A 287 15.05 4.73 -10.85
CA SER A 287 14.57 4.02 -12.03
C SER A 287 14.11 5.03 -13.10
N PRO A 288 13.95 4.61 -14.37
CA PRO A 288 13.42 5.48 -15.42
C PRO A 288 11.98 5.98 -15.18
N ALA A 289 11.24 5.38 -14.23
CA ALA A 289 9.82 5.62 -14.01
C ALA A 289 9.48 7.10 -13.83
N ILE A 290 8.84 7.72 -14.83
CA ILE A 290 8.57 9.17 -14.84
C ILE A 290 7.71 9.62 -13.65
N MET A 291 6.88 8.72 -13.12
CA MET A 291 5.99 9.02 -11.99
C MET A 291 6.74 9.09 -10.67
N PHE A 292 7.95 8.50 -10.57
CA PHE A 292 8.75 8.52 -9.35
C PHE A 292 9.93 9.50 -9.39
N LYS A 293 10.03 10.32 -10.43
CA LYS A 293 11.07 11.35 -10.53
C LYS A 293 11.11 12.25 -9.29
N GLY A 294 12.26 12.35 -8.64
CA GLY A 294 12.44 13.14 -7.41
C GLY A 294 11.85 12.49 -6.16
N MET A 295 11.40 11.23 -6.26
CA MET A 295 10.92 10.43 -5.14
C MET A 295 11.89 9.31 -4.76
N GLU A 296 13.08 9.26 -5.35
CA GLU A 296 14.10 8.24 -5.10
C GLU A 296 14.42 8.18 -3.60
N ASP A 297 14.67 6.98 -3.07
CA ASP A 297 14.90 6.71 -1.65
C ASP A 297 13.71 6.95 -0.69
N THR A 298 12.54 7.37 -1.17
CA THR A 298 11.34 7.46 -0.32
C THR A 298 11.03 6.12 0.33
N VAL A 299 10.91 6.11 1.65
CA VAL A 299 10.46 4.96 2.47
C VAL A 299 9.17 5.37 3.17
N PHE A 300 8.04 4.81 2.76
CA PHE A 300 6.74 5.17 3.31
C PHE A 300 5.72 4.03 3.21
N GLY A 301 4.66 4.09 4.01
CA GLY A 301 3.61 3.07 4.03
C GLY A 301 2.65 3.19 2.85
N MET A 302 2.31 2.06 2.21
CA MET A 302 1.36 1.97 1.11
C MET A 302 0.44 0.75 1.30
N TRP A 303 -0.81 0.86 0.87
CA TRP A 303 -1.78 -0.24 0.94
C TRP A 303 -1.47 -1.34 -0.08
N SER A 304 -1.42 -2.59 0.36
CA SER A 304 -1.37 -3.80 -0.45
C SER A 304 -2.68 -4.57 -0.24
N ALA A 305 -3.36 -4.95 -1.32
CA ALA A 305 -4.68 -5.57 -1.27
C ALA A 305 -4.86 -6.57 -2.43
N HIS A 306 -4.19 -7.73 -2.36
CA HIS A 306 -4.17 -8.72 -3.45
C HIS A 306 -4.01 -10.16 -2.95
N GLY A 307 -4.55 -11.12 -3.70
CA GLY A 307 -4.29 -12.57 -3.51
C GLY A 307 -3.29 -13.16 -4.50
N GLU A 308 -3.09 -12.49 -5.64
CA GLU A 308 -2.17 -12.88 -6.71
C GLU A 308 -1.22 -11.72 -7.03
N GLY A 309 -0.36 -11.35 -6.08
CA GLY A 309 0.56 -10.23 -6.24
C GLY A 309 2.03 -10.61 -6.37
N ARG A 310 2.34 -11.90 -6.39
CA ARG A 310 3.73 -12.37 -6.39
C ARG A 310 4.34 -12.26 -7.78
N MET A 311 5.34 -11.40 -7.94
CA MET A 311 6.06 -11.22 -9.20
C MET A 311 6.97 -12.42 -9.49
N VAL A 312 6.66 -13.14 -10.56
CA VAL A 312 7.39 -14.31 -11.04
C VAL A 312 7.88 -14.04 -12.46
N PHE A 313 9.20 -14.00 -12.62
CA PHE A 313 9.84 -13.86 -13.93
C PHE A 313 9.88 -15.20 -14.64
N ARG A 314 9.66 -15.19 -15.95
CA ARG A 314 9.64 -16.39 -16.78
C ARG A 314 11.00 -17.09 -16.83
N SER A 315 12.09 -16.32 -16.78
CA SER A 315 13.45 -16.84 -16.75
C SER A 315 14.35 -15.99 -15.85
N GLU A 316 15.51 -16.55 -15.48
CA GLU A 316 16.50 -15.81 -14.68
C GLU A 316 17.11 -14.67 -15.49
N GLU A 317 17.27 -14.85 -16.81
CA GLU A 317 17.79 -13.85 -17.72
C GLU A 317 16.91 -12.59 -17.73
N ILE A 318 15.58 -12.73 -17.84
CA ILE A 318 14.65 -11.60 -17.80
C ILE A 318 14.74 -10.86 -16.47
N TYR A 319 14.82 -11.59 -15.35
CA TYR A 319 15.01 -10.98 -14.04
C TYR A 319 16.34 -10.20 -13.95
N GLN A 320 17.42 -10.75 -14.50
CA GLN A 320 18.74 -10.10 -14.53
C GLN A 320 18.72 -8.86 -15.41
N ASP A 321 18.03 -8.90 -16.56
CA ASP A 321 17.86 -7.75 -17.45
C ASP A 321 17.13 -6.61 -16.74
N VAL A 322 15.98 -6.91 -16.12
CA VAL A 322 15.20 -5.96 -15.32
C VAL A 322 16.02 -5.31 -14.20
N CYS A 323 16.87 -6.09 -13.52
CA CYS A 323 17.75 -5.57 -12.49
C CYS A 323 18.89 -4.71 -13.07
N ARG A 324 19.55 -5.17 -14.14
CA ARG A 324 20.67 -4.47 -14.79
C ARG A 324 20.23 -3.11 -15.35
N ASP A 325 19.04 -3.08 -15.92
CA ASP A 325 18.50 -1.92 -16.62
C ASP A 325 17.70 -1.00 -15.66
N ASN A 326 17.76 -1.27 -14.34
CA ASN A 326 17.13 -0.50 -13.26
C ASN A 326 15.61 -0.32 -13.43
N LEU A 327 14.92 -1.35 -13.93
CA LEU A 327 13.48 -1.28 -14.19
C LEU A 327 12.62 -1.56 -12.95
N VAL A 328 13.25 -2.00 -11.85
CA VAL A 328 12.59 -2.16 -10.54
C VAL A 328 12.39 -0.80 -9.88
N ALA A 329 11.13 -0.34 -9.81
CA ALA A 329 10.81 0.98 -9.29
C ALA A 329 10.48 0.99 -7.78
N VAL A 330 9.90 -0.11 -7.26
CA VAL A 330 9.44 -0.19 -5.86
C VAL A 330 9.78 -1.54 -5.25
N LYS A 331 10.26 -1.53 -3.99
CA LYS A 331 10.46 -2.74 -3.19
C LYS A 331 9.75 -2.67 -1.84
N TYR A 332 9.17 -3.77 -1.36
CA TYR A 332 8.77 -3.96 0.03
C TYR A 332 9.98 -3.94 0.95
N VAL A 333 9.85 -3.29 2.11
CA VAL A 333 10.92 -3.15 3.08
C VAL A 333 10.49 -3.48 4.51
N ASP A 334 11.45 -3.86 5.35
CA ASP A 334 11.25 -4.06 6.77
C ASP A 334 11.09 -2.72 7.54
N ASP A 335 10.91 -2.80 8.87
CA ASP A 335 10.76 -1.60 9.72
C ASP A 335 12.02 -0.69 9.70
N GLN A 336 13.18 -1.18 9.22
CA GLN A 336 14.42 -0.41 9.04
C GLN A 336 14.58 0.17 7.62
N GLY A 337 13.59 -0.02 6.75
CA GLY A 337 13.65 0.46 5.36
C GLY A 337 14.54 -0.39 4.44
N LYS A 338 14.89 -1.62 4.84
CA LYS A 338 15.70 -2.53 4.02
C LYS A 338 14.81 -3.48 3.20
N PRO A 339 15.10 -3.69 1.90
CA PRO A 339 14.39 -4.68 1.08
C PRO A 339 14.32 -6.05 1.74
N THR A 340 13.15 -6.68 1.67
CA THR A 340 12.92 -7.94 2.38
C THR A 340 11.98 -8.88 1.62
N GLU A 341 12.19 -10.18 1.84
CA GLU A 341 11.27 -11.25 1.44
C GLU A 341 10.50 -11.82 2.65
N THR A 342 10.72 -11.24 3.83
CA THR A 342 10.13 -11.74 5.07
C THR A 342 8.66 -11.35 5.13
N TYR A 343 7.78 -12.34 5.31
CA TYR A 343 6.37 -12.11 5.55
C TYR A 343 6.12 -11.60 6.99
N PRO A 344 5.21 -10.64 7.23
CA PRO A 344 4.30 -9.99 6.27
C PRO A 344 4.82 -8.64 5.73
N PHE A 345 6.09 -8.27 5.95
CA PHE A 345 6.65 -7.03 5.37
C PHE A 345 6.59 -7.04 3.85
N ASN A 346 6.95 -8.18 3.27
CA ASN A 346 6.64 -8.54 1.90
C ASN A 346 5.40 -9.47 1.94
N PRO A 347 4.21 -8.97 1.56
CA PRO A 347 2.97 -9.69 1.76
C PRO A 347 2.79 -10.84 0.75
N ASN A 348 3.41 -10.77 -0.42
CA ASN A 348 3.21 -11.77 -1.48
C ASN A 348 4.38 -12.74 -1.68
N GLY A 349 5.56 -12.43 -1.15
CA GLY A 349 6.76 -13.24 -1.32
C GLY A 349 7.46 -13.03 -2.67
N SER A 350 7.31 -11.85 -3.29
CA SER A 350 8.08 -11.50 -4.49
C SER A 350 9.57 -11.43 -4.18
N ARG A 351 10.40 -11.97 -5.09
CA ARG A 351 11.85 -11.96 -4.98
C ARG A 351 12.39 -10.55 -4.75
N ASP A 352 13.36 -10.41 -3.86
CA ASP A 352 13.98 -9.16 -3.41
C ASP A 352 13.00 -8.07 -2.95
N GLY A 353 11.77 -8.43 -2.61
CA GLY A 353 10.73 -7.48 -2.28
C GLY A 353 10.15 -6.72 -3.47
N ILE A 354 10.39 -7.10 -4.73
CA ILE A 354 9.91 -6.35 -5.89
C ILE A 354 8.38 -6.16 -5.84
N ALA A 355 7.93 -4.91 -5.95
CA ALA A 355 6.51 -4.51 -5.86
C ALA A 355 6.04 -3.69 -7.07
N ALA A 356 6.96 -3.14 -7.86
CA ALA A 356 6.65 -2.43 -9.10
C ALA A 356 7.79 -2.51 -10.12
N LEU A 357 7.42 -2.56 -11.40
CA LEU A 357 8.33 -2.45 -12.54
C LEU A 357 7.87 -1.33 -13.49
N CYS A 358 8.81 -0.72 -14.21
CA CYS A 358 8.53 0.20 -15.31
C CYS A 358 9.03 -0.32 -16.66
N SER A 359 8.55 0.28 -17.75
CA SER A 359 9.11 0.08 -19.10
C SER A 359 10.50 0.70 -19.22
N ASP A 360 11.26 0.29 -20.23
CA ASP A 360 12.63 0.78 -20.50
C ASP A 360 12.71 2.30 -20.64
N ASP A 361 11.67 2.91 -21.21
CA ASP A 361 11.55 4.36 -21.35
C ASP A 361 10.88 5.06 -20.15
N GLY A 362 10.50 4.29 -19.12
CA GLY A 362 9.94 4.78 -17.86
C GLY A 362 8.50 5.29 -17.92
N ARG A 363 7.84 5.29 -19.09
CA ARG A 363 6.51 5.90 -19.28
C ARG A 363 5.37 5.01 -18.80
N HIS A 364 5.59 3.70 -18.70
CA HIS A 364 4.58 2.72 -18.30
C HIS A 364 5.01 2.06 -16.99
N LEU A 365 4.20 2.23 -15.94
CA LEU A 365 4.50 1.73 -14.60
C LEU A 365 3.43 0.73 -14.16
N ALA A 366 3.86 -0.47 -13.75
CA ALA A 366 3.02 -1.51 -13.17
C ALA A 366 3.37 -1.69 -11.69
N ILE A 367 2.42 -1.46 -10.80
CA ILE A 367 2.61 -1.47 -9.33
C ILE A 367 1.52 -2.29 -8.64
N MET A 368 1.91 -3.19 -7.74
CA MET A 368 0.96 -4.01 -6.97
C MET A 368 0.31 -3.24 -5.80
N PRO A 369 1.06 -2.48 -4.98
CA PRO A 369 0.47 -1.59 -3.98
C PRO A 369 -0.42 -0.48 -4.58
N HIS A 370 -1.31 0.07 -3.77
CA HIS A 370 -2.32 1.06 -4.12
C HIS A 370 -1.98 2.49 -3.62
N PRO A 371 -1.19 3.28 -4.37
CA PRO A 371 -0.89 4.66 -4.02
C PRO A 371 -2.15 5.56 -4.01
N GLU A 372 -3.12 5.26 -4.87
CA GLU A 372 -4.41 5.95 -4.98
C GLU A 372 -5.34 5.72 -3.78
N ARG A 373 -5.07 4.73 -2.94
CA ARG A 373 -5.83 4.49 -1.69
C ARG A 373 -5.24 5.20 -0.48
N CYS A 374 -4.11 5.89 -0.64
CA CYS A 374 -3.44 6.59 0.45
C CYS A 374 -2.76 7.86 0.00
N PHE A 375 -3.40 8.66 -0.87
CA PHE A 375 -2.89 9.97 -1.32
C PHE A 375 -3.18 11.12 -0.34
N LEU A 376 -4.02 10.89 0.69
CA LEU A 376 -4.28 11.83 1.78
C LEU A 376 -3.82 11.27 3.13
N PRO A 377 -3.35 12.13 4.07
CA PRO A 377 -2.87 11.72 5.39
C PRO A 377 -3.82 10.82 6.20
N TRP A 378 -5.13 11.08 6.12
CA TRP A 378 -6.15 10.34 6.86
C TRP A 378 -6.44 8.95 6.27
N GLN A 379 -6.02 8.70 5.03
CA GLN A 379 -6.16 7.41 4.37
C GLN A 379 -5.01 6.44 4.72
N CYS A 380 -3.90 6.95 5.26
CA CYS A 380 -2.80 6.12 5.75
C CYS A 380 -3.17 5.47 7.08
N ALA A 381 -3.07 4.13 7.18
CA ALA A 381 -3.39 3.38 8.39
C ALA A 381 -2.62 3.90 9.60
N TRP A 382 -1.33 4.17 9.39
CA TRP A 382 -0.44 4.73 10.38
C TRP A 382 0.53 5.72 9.75
N MET A 383 0.86 6.76 10.51
CA MET A 383 1.87 7.76 10.16
C MET A 383 2.32 8.44 11.47
N PRO A 384 3.60 8.85 11.61
CA PRO A 384 4.04 9.64 12.74
C PRO A 384 3.15 10.87 12.95
N GLN A 385 2.83 11.18 14.21
CA GLN A 385 1.86 12.22 14.54
C GLN A 385 2.27 13.59 13.98
N GLU A 386 3.56 13.91 13.98
CA GLU A 386 4.07 15.17 13.44
C GLU A 386 3.89 15.26 11.93
N MET A 387 4.16 14.20 11.17
CA MET A 387 3.85 14.14 9.73
C MET A 387 2.34 14.30 9.50
N ARG A 388 1.50 13.61 10.29
CA ARG A 388 0.03 13.69 10.16
C ARG A 388 -0.54 15.09 10.38
N LYS A 389 0.07 15.89 11.25
CA LYS A 389 -0.34 17.27 11.50
C LYS A 389 0.11 18.23 10.40
N ASN A 390 1.28 17.97 9.81
CA ASN A 390 1.98 18.94 8.96
C ASN A 390 1.80 18.67 7.46
N TYR A 391 1.46 17.44 7.07
CA TYR A 391 1.33 17.08 5.66
C TYR A 391 -0.08 17.41 5.17
N ASP A 392 -0.17 18.16 4.07
CA ASP A 392 -1.45 18.44 3.41
C ASP A 392 -1.93 17.24 2.58
N VAL A 393 -0.99 16.53 1.96
CA VAL A 393 -1.19 15.32 1.15
C VAL A 393 -0.22 14.24 1.60
N SER A 394 -0.44 12.97 1.24
CA SER A 394 0.58 11.95 1.50
C SER A 394 1.73 12.04 0.48
N PRO A 395 2.89 11.41 0.75
CA PRO A 395 3.97 11.31 -0.24
C PRO A 395 3.54 10.70 -1.58
N TRP A 396 2.52 9.83 -1.59
CA TRP A 396 2.05 9.17 -2.82
C TRP A 396 1.33 10.10 -3.78
N TYR A 397 0.85 11.26 -3.32
CA TYR A 397 0.26 12.23 -4.22
C TYR A 397 1.27 12.76 -5.26
N LYS A 398 2.55 12.91 -4.86
CA LYS A 398 3.64 13.39 -5.74
C LYS A 398 3.76 12.56 -7.02
N MET A 399 3.47 11.27 -6.96
CA MET A 399 3.49 10.37 -8.10
C MET A 399 2.53 10.83 -9.22
N PHE A 400 1.31 11.20 -8.85
CA PHE A 400 0.29 11.68 -9.79
C PHE A 400 0.59 13.08 -10.30
N GLN A 401 1.19 13.92 -9.44
CA GLN A 401 1.71 15.23 -9.84
C GLN A 401 2.84 15.10 -10.87
N ASN A 402 3.77 14.17 -10.69
CA ASN A 402 4.85 13.92 -11.64
C ASN A 402 4.31 13.49 -13.01
N ALA A 403 3.30 12.61 -13.05
CA ALA A 403 2.64 12.24 -14.29
C ALA A 403 1.98 13.46 -14.99
N PHE A 404 1.35 14.35 -14.21
CA PHE A 404 0.75 15.58 -14.73
C PHE A 404 1.82 16.53 -15.28
N ASP A 405 2.92 16.71 -14.55
CA ASP A 405 4.01 17.63 -14.89
C ASP A 405 4.77 17.16 -16.12
N TRP A 406 4.95 15.85 -16.27
CA TRP A 406 5.48 15.24 -17.48
C TRP A 406 4.61 15.54 -18.71
N CYS A 407 3.27 15.45 -18.59
CA CYS A 407 2.37 15.80 -19.70
C CYS A 407 2.49 17.27 -20.12
N LEU A 408 2.87 18.16 -19.21
CA LEU A 408 3.08 19.59 -19.47
C LEU A 408 4.49 19.92 -19.98
N GLY A 409 5.40 18.95 -20.05
CA GLY A 409 6.82 19.16 -20.36
C GLY A 409 7.58 19.90 -19.27
N GLN A 410 7.15 19.76 -18.01
CA GLN A 410 7.72 20.41 -16.82
C GLN A 410 8.59 19.46 -15.99
N SER A 411 8.74 18.21 -16.41
CA SER A 411 9.38 17.12 -15.66
C SER A 411 10.90 17.25 -15.59
#